data_AF-A0A3B8RMT2-F1
#
_entry.id   AF-A0A3B8RMT2-F1
#
_cell.length_a   1.000
_cell.length_b   1.000
_cell.length_c   1.000
_cell.angle_alpha   90.00
_cell.angle_beta   90.00
_cell.angle_gamma   90.00
#
_symmetry.space_group_name_H-M   'P 1'
#
loop_
_entity.id
_entity.type
_entity.pdbx_description
1 polymer ?
#
loop_
_entity_poly.entity_id
_entity_poly.type
_entity_poly.pdbx_seq_one_letter_code
_entity_poly.pdbx_strand_id
1 'polypeptide(L)'
;MLNIINYLLMKKYFAFLLVLFTTASLFAQQDPEAKKILDKLSAKTKSFKNIQIEFKIDYINLKDDYKNSSLGTIVLQNDKYKLDFMGIESFYDGKTLYSYIVESNEVNISEPDTDDTDILSNPKQIFTLYEKDYKYQLISQS
;
A
#
# COMPACT_ATOMS: atom_id res chain seq x y z
N MET A 1 -13.10 -3.40 -58.30
CA MET A 1 -11.83 -2.71 -57.96
C MET A 1 -11.94 -1.88 -56.68
N LEU A 2 -12.95 -1.01 -56.56
CA LEU A 2 -13.17 -0.14 -55.38
C LEU A 2 -13.35 -0.89 -54.04
N ASN A 3 -14.12 -2.00 -54.03
CA ASN A 3 -14.35 -2.80 -52.81
C ASN A 3 -13.09 -3.52 -52.29
N ILE A 4 -12.17 -3.90 -53.18
CA ILE A 4 -10.90 -4.55 -52.80
C ILE A 4 -9.97 -3.51 -52.16
N ILE A 5 -9.95 -2.29 -52.69
CA ILE A 5 -9.17 -1.17 -52.14
C ILE A 5 -9.68 -0.81 -50.73
N ASN A 6 -11.00 -0.73 -50.54
CA ASN A 6 -11.61 -0.44 -49.24
C ASN A 6 -11.36 -1.54 -48.20
N TYR A 7 -11.41 -2.82 -48.61
CA TYR A 7 -11.07 -3.94 -47.74
C TYR A 7 -9.59 -3.92 -47.29
N LEU A 8 -8.68 -3.60 -48.22
CA LEU A 8 -7.26 -3.43 -47.92
C LEU A 8 -7.01 -2.23 -46.99
N LEU A 9 -7.76 -1.14 -47.14
CA LEU A 9 -7.71 0.01 -46.24
C LEU A 9 -8.21 -0.34 -44.83
N MET A 10 -9.37 -1.01 -44.68
CA MET A 10 -9.88 -1.46 -43.37
C MET A 10 -8.91 -2.41 -42.66
N LYS A 11 -8.27 -3.33 -43.40
CA LYS A 11 -7.25 -4.23 -42.83
C LYS A 11 -6.03 -3.46 -42.30
N LYS A 12 -5.62 -2.38 -42.97
CA LYS A 12 -4.54 -1.50 -42.50
C LYS A 12 -4.93 -0.71 -41.25
N TYR A 13 -6.15 -0.17 -41.18
CA TYR A 13 -6.64 0.52 -39.99
C TYR A 13 -6.77 -0.43 -38.78
N PHE A 14 -7.27 -1.66 -39.00
CA PHE A 14 -7.35 -2.68 -37.96
C PHE A 14 -5.95 -3.10 -37.46
N ALA A 15 -5.00 -3.31 -38.37
CA ALA A 15 -3.61 -3.61 -37.99
C ALA A 15 -2.95 -2.45 -37.23
N PHE A 16 -3.21 -1.20 -37.63
CA PHE A 16 -2.72 -0.01 -36.93
C PHE A 16 -3.32 0.11 -35.52
N LEU A 17 -4.63 -0.12 -35.38
CA LEU A 17 -5.32 -0.12 -34.08
C LEU A 17 -4.76 -1.21 -33.15
N LEU A 18 -4.50 -2.40 -33.70
CA LEU A 18 -3.91 -3.51 -32.96
C LEU A 18 -2.50 -3.17 -32.45
N VAL A 19 -1.65 -2.59 -33.30
CA VAL A 19 -0.31 -2.13 -32.91
C VAL A 19 -0.39 -1.05 -31.82
N LEU A 20 -1.29 -0.08 -31.97
CA LEU A 20 -1.49 0.99 -30.99
C LEU A 20 -1.96 0.45 -29.62
N PHE A 21 -2.81 -0.59 -29.63
CA PHE A 21 -3.23 -1.26 -28.39
C PHE A 21 -2.08 -1.99 -27.70
N THR A 22 -1.21 -2.66 -28.46
CA THR A 22 -0.08 -3.40 -27.88
C THR A 22 0.99 -2.50 -27.26
N THR A 23 1.21 -1.29 -27.80
CA THR A 23 2.20 -0.36 -27.23
C THR A 23 1.71 0.32 -25.97
N ALA A 24 0.40 0.57 -25.84
CA ALA A 24 -0.20 1.10 -24.61
C ALA A 24 -0.04 0.12 -23.42
N SER A 25 -0.13 -1.19 -23.66
CA SER A 25 0.03 -2.21 -22.61
C SER A 25 1.47 -2.31 -22.07
N LEU A 26 2.49 -1.97 -22.86
CA LEU A 26 3.90 -2.04 -22.44
C LEU A 26 4.26 -1.01 -21.36
N PHE A 27 3.57 0.15 -21.34
CA PHE A 27 3.83 1.21 -20.35
C PHE A 27 3.02 1.05 -19.05
N ALA A 28 2.07 0.12 -19.01
CA ALA A 28 1.23 -0.13 -17.83
C ALA A 28 1.76 -1.28 -16.94
N GLN A 29 2.82 -1.99 -17.36
CA GLN A 29 3.35 -3.11 -16.60
C GLN A 29 4.12 -2.62 -15.37
N GLN A 30 3.78 -3.17 -14.20
CA GLN A 30 4.52 -2.96 -12.96
C GLN A 30 5.90 -3.61 -13.04
N ASP A 31 6.87 -3.08 -12.29
CA ASP A 31 8.25 -3.60 -12.29
C ASP A 31 8.30 -5.05 -11.74
N PRO A 32 8.69 -6.05 -12.56
CA PRO A 32 8.64 -7.46 -12.16
C PRO A 32 9.65 -7.83 -11.06
N GLU A 33 10.81 -7.17 -11.00
CA GLU A 33 11.82 -7.45 -9.96
C GLU A 33 11.42 -6.80 -8.63
N ALA A 34 10.88 -5.58 -8.67
CA ALA A 34 10.25 -4.97 -7.50
C ALA A 34 9.12 -5.85 -6.96
N LYS A 35 8.25 -6.37 -7.85
CA LYS A 35 7.16 -7.27 -7.47
C LYS A 35 7.69 -8.50 -6.75
N LYS A 36 8.74 -9.14 -7.27
CA LYS A 36 9.33 -10.34 -6.67
C LYS A 36 9.85 -10.10 -5.25
N ILE A 37 10.45 -8.94 -4.99
CA ILE A 37 10.92 -8.55 -3.66
C ILE A 37 9.74 -8.31 -2.71
N LEU A 38 8.72 -7.56 -3.17
CA LEU A 38 7.53 -7.25 -2.40
C LEU A 38 6.70 -8.51 -2.09
N ASP A 39 6.53 -9.41 -3.05
CA ASP A 39 5.88 -10.72 -2.88
C ASP A 39 6.62 -11.55 -1.83
N LYS A 40 7.96 -11.57 -1.87
CA LYS A 40 8.77 -12.30 -0.87
C LYS A 40 8.65 -11.70 0.52
N LEU A 41 8.59 -10.37 0.63
CA LEU A 41 8.33 -9.68 1.90
C LEU A 41 6.94 -10.05 2.43
N SER A 42 5.90 -9.86 1.64
CA SER A 42 4.50 -10.20 1.99
C SER A 42 4.37 -11.65 2.44
N ALA A 43 4.92 -12.60 1.69
CA ALA A 43 4.89 -14.02 2.03
C ALA A 43 5.63 -14.33 3.34
N LYS A 44 6.82 -13.75 3.56
CA LYS A 44 7.60 -13.94 4.78
C LYS A 44 6.85 -13.39 5.99
N THR A 45 6.31 -12.18 5.88
CA THR A 45 5.54 -11.54 6.96
C THR A 45 4.29 -12.35 7.31
N LYS A 46 3.53 -12.83 6.31
CA LYS A 46 2.36 -13.70 6.50
C LYS A 46 2.68 -15.04 7.19
N SER A 47 3.92 -15.51 7.14
CA SER A 47 4.33 -16.76 7.80
C SER A 47 4.54 -16.63 9.31
N PHE A 48 4.70 -15.41 9.83
CA PHE A 48 4.91 -15.21 11.25
C PHE A 48 3.58 -15.24 12.01
N LYS A 49 3.56 -15.94 13.15
CA LYS A 49 2.41 -15.94 14.06
C LYS A 49 2.22 -14.58 14.76
N ASN A 50 3.35 -13.95 15.09
CA ASN A 50 3.42 -12.70 15.84
C ASN A 50 4.56 -11.86 15.25
N ILE A 51 4.35 -10.56 15.11
CA ILE A 51 5.37 -9.63 14.64
C ILE A 51 5.40 -8.44 15.58
N GLN A 52 6.59 -8.05 16.02
CA GLN A 52 6.82 -6.78 16.69
C GLN A 52 7.67 -5.90 15.79
N ILE A 53 7.27 -4.65 15.65
CA ILE A 53 7.95 -3.66 14.82
C ILE A 53 8.13 -2.40 15.66
N GLU A 54 9.35 -1.89 15.68
CA GLU A 54 9.67 -0.57 16.20
C GLU A 54 9.92 0.33 15.00
N PHE A 55 9.30 1.51 15.00
CA PHE A 55 9.39 2.43 13.88
C PHE A 55 9.63 3.86 14.34
N LYS A 56 10.11 4.69 13.42
CA LYS A 56 10.30 6.12 13.58
C LYS A 56 9.67 6.84 12.39
N ILE A 57 8.80 7.81 12.65
CA ILE A 57 8.24 8.71 11.64
C ILE A 57 8.92 10.07 11.78
N ASP A 58 9.59 10.50 10.72
CA ASP A 58 10.13 11.85 10.60
C ASP A 58 9.14 12.72 9.80
N TYR A 59 8.51 13.68 10.45
CA TYR A 59 7.67 14.69 9.80
C TYR A 59 8.50 15.94 9.50
N ILE A 60 8.52 16.36 8.24
CA ILE A 60 9.29 17.52 7.77
C ILE A 60 8.36 18.44 6.99
N ASN A 61 8.14 19.65 7.52
CA ASN A 61 7.48 20.72 6.79
C ASN A 61 8.54 21.56 6.06
N LEU A 62 8.57 21.44 4.73
CA LEU A 62 9.56 22.08 3.87
C LEU A 62 9.41 23.61 3.78
N LYS A 63 8.26 24.18 4.19
CA LYS A 63 8.02 25.62 4.15
C LYS A 63 8.56 26.34 5.38
N ASP A 64 8.37 25.74 6.55
CA ASP A 64 8.61 26.38 7.84
C ASP A 64 9.89 25.85 8.54
N ASP A 65 10.71 25.05 7.83
CA ASP A 65 11.89 24.34 8.36
C ASP A 65 11.60 23.58 9.68
N TYR A 66 10.37 23.09 9.82
CA TYR A 66 9.93 22.36 10.99
C TYR A 66 10.15 20.87 10.77
N LYS A 67 10.87 20.24 11.70
CA LYS A 67 11.10 18.80 11.73
C LYS A 67 10.71 18.24 13.08
N ASN A 68 9.93 17.16 13.06
CA ASN A 68 9.64 16.37 14.24
C ASN A 68 9.88 14.88 13.96
N SER A 69 10.27 14.14 14.99
CA SER A 69 10.48 12.70 14.92
C SER A 69 9.66 12.03 16.02
N SER A 70 8.83 11.06 15.66
CA SER A 70 8.03 10.29 16.61
C SER A 70 8.40 8.82 16.51
N LEU A 71 8.59 8.18 17.66
CA LEU A 71 8.78 6.73 17.76
C LEU A 71 7.44 6.06 17.99
N GLY A 72 7.32 4.83 17.53
CA GLY A 72 6.16 4.01 17.81
C GLY A 72 6.50 2.53 17.77
N THR A 73 5.60 1.73 18.34
CA THR A 73 5.69 0.28 18.31
C THR A 73 4.40 -0.33 17.85
N ILE A 74 4.49 -1.44 17.15
CA ILE A 74 3.33 -2.24 16.79
C ILE A 74 3.59 -3.72 17.03
N VAL A 75 2.58 -4.38 17.59
CA VAL A 75 2.51 -5.82 17.73
C VAL A 75 1.34 -6.32 16.89
N LEU A 76 1.61 -7.24 15.97
CA LEU A 76 0.62 -7.86 15.07
C LEU A 76 0.44 -9.33 15.44
N GLN A 77 -0.80 -9.80 15.46
CA GLN A 77 -1.15 -11.22 15.56
C GLN A 77 -2.42 -11.52 14.75
N ASN A 78 -2.26 -12.23 13.63
CA ASN A 78 -3.33 -12.45 12.65
C ASN A 78 -3.96 -11.10 12.22
N ASP A 79 -5.23 -10.88 12.56
CA ASP A 79 -5.96 -9.64 12.27
C ASP A 79 -5.97 -8.66 13.45
N LYS A 80 -5.37 -9.03 14.58
CA LYS A 80 -5.31 -8.20 15.79
C LYS A 80 -4.03 -7.37 15.81
N TYR A 81 -4.09 -6.20 16.42
CA TYR A 81 -2.90 -5.40 16.67
C TYR A 81 -2.95 -4.61 17.97
N LYS A 82 -1.76 -4.30 18.49
CA LYS A 82 -1.52 -3.21 19.44
C LYS A 82 -0.60 -2.19 18.78
N LEU A 83 -0.99 -0.93 18.73
CA LEU A 83 -0.19 0.20 18.24
C LEU A 83 0.01 1.19 19.39
N ASP A 84 1.25 1.53 19.67
CA ASP A 84 1.62 2.63 20.57
C ASP A 84 2.29 3.72 19.75
N PHE A 85 1.63 4.86 19.61
CA PHE A 85 2.12 5.96 18.81
C PHE A 85 1.53 7.30 19.26
N MET A 86 2.39 8.32 19.38
CA MET A 86 2.00 9.71 19.70
C MET A 86 1.10 9.86 20.96
N GLY A 87 1.33 9.06 22.00
CA GLY A 87 0.56 9.12 23.24
C GLY A 87 -0.81 8.47 23.17
N ILE A 88 -1.07 7.69 22.11
CA ILE A 88 -2.29 6.89 21.94
C ILE A 88 -1.90 5.41 21.92
N GLU A 89 -2.49 4.64 22.84
CA GLU A 89 -2.42 3.18 22.82
C GLU A 89 -3.67 2.63 22.15
N SER A 90 -3.51 2.07 20.96
CA SER A 90 -4.60 1.47 20.18
C SER A 90 -4.55 -0.05 20.23
N PHE A 91 -5.70 -0.67 20.48
CA PHE A 91 -5.88 -2.12 20.53
C PHE A 91 -7.02 -2.51 19.61
N TYR A 92 -6.75 -3.39 18.66
CA TYR A 92 -7.77 -3.94 17.76
C TYR A 92 -7.88 -5.44 17.94
N ASP A 93 -9.09 -5.91 18.22
CA ASP A 93 -9.37 -7.31 18.54
C ASP A 93 -9.80 -8.16 17.34
N GLY A 94 -9.83 -7.56 16.14
CA GLY A 94 -10.35 -8.14 14.91
C GLY A 94 -11.73 -7.59 14.51
N LYS A 95 -12.35 -6.76 15.36
CA LYS A 95 -13.62 -6.10 15.07
C LYS A 95 -13.70 -4.69 15.65
N THR A 96 -13.30 -4.53 16.90
CA THR A 96 -13.42 -3.27 17.66
C THR A 96 -12.03 -2.68 17.91
N LEU A 97 -11.92 -1.38 17.68
CA LEU A 97 -10.75 -0.56 17.98
C LEU A 97 -10.98 0.19 19.29
N TYR A 98 -10.06 0.00 20.23
CA TYR A 98 -9.99 0.71 21.49
C TYR A 98 -8.77 1.62 21.46
N SER A 99 -8.97 2.93 21.53
CA SER A 99 -7.89 3.92 21.53
C SER A 99 -7.87 4.63 22.88
N TYR A 100 -6.86 4.33 23.68
CA TYR A 100 -6.59 4.99 24.95
C TYR A 100 -5.71 6.22 24.73
N ILE A 101 -6.26 7.40 25.03
CA ILE A 101 -5.57 8.69 24.94
C ILE A 101 -4.98 8.99 26.32
N VAL A 102 -3.66 8.85 26.44
CA VAL A 102 -2.97 8.89 27.74
C VAL A 102 -3.13 10.25 28.43
N GLU A 103 -3.09 11.34 27.68
CA GLU A 103 -3.15 12.71 28.22
C GLU A 103 -4.49 13.06 28.86
N SER A 104 -5.59 12.53 28.31
CA SER A 104 -6.96 12.82 28.78
C SER A 104 -7.54 11.71 29.65
N ASN A 105 -6.82 10.58 29.78
CA ASN A 105 -7.32 9.37 30.44
C ASN A 105 -8.68 8.93 29.87
N GLU A 106 -8.81 8.99 28.54
CA GLU A 106 -10.04 8.68 27.80
C GLU A 106 -9.85 7.44 26.92
N VAL A 107 -10.90 6.63 26.80
CA VAL A 107 -10.93 5.50 25.86
C VAL A 107 -12.02 5.75 24.82
N ASN A 108 -11.61 5.85 23.56
CA ASN A 108 -12.51 5.85 22.42
C ASN A 108 -12.69 4.44 21.89
N ILE A 109 -13.94 4.08 21.59
CA ILE A 109 -14.33 2.76 21.10
C ILE A 109 -15.04 2.93 19.77
N SER A 110 -14.52 2.27 18.73
CA SER A 110 -15.08 2.34 17.38
C SER A 110 -14.99 0.99 16.67
N GLU A 111 -15.78 0.83 15.61
CA GLU A 111 -15.59 -0.24 14.63
C GLU A 111 -14.99 0.42 13.37
N PRO A 112 -13.69 0.24 13.10
CA PRO A 112 -13.03 0.88 11.96
C PRO A 112 -13.53 0.28 10.65
N ASP A 113 -13.58 1.11 9.61
CA ASP A 113 -13.87 0.63 8.27
C ASP A 113 -12.71 -0.25 7.78
N THR A 114 -13.03 -1.49 7.40
CA THR A 114 -12.02 -2.44 6.91
C THR A 114 -11.43 -2.02 5.58
N ASP A 115 -12.14 -1.17 4.83
CA ASP A 115 -11.70 -0.61 3.56
C ASP A 115 -10.92 0.70 3.73
N ASP A 116 -10.73 1.19 4.97
CA ASP A 116 -9.87 2.34 5.23
C ASP A 116 -8.43 2.02 4.81
N THR A 117 -7.90 2.89 3.94
CA THR A 117 -6.54 2.80 3.40
C THR A 117 -5.52 3.56 4.25
N ASP A 118 -5.96 4.29 5.29
CA ASP A 118 -5.03 4.94 6.20
C ASP A 118 -4.22 3.88 6.96
N ILE A 119 -2.90 3.96 6.79
CA ILE A 119 -1.94 3.04 7.38
C ILE A 119 -1.93 3.12 8.90
N LEU A 120 -2.33 4.25 9.48
CA LEU A 120 -2.47 4.43 10.93
C LEU A 120 -3.74 3.75 11.45
N SER A 121 -4.81 3.71 10.65
CA SER A 121 -6.05 3.00 10.95
C SER A 121 -5.91 1.48 10.78
N ASN A 122 -5.12 1.03 9.80
CA ASN A 122 -4.94 -0.39 9.50
C ASN A 122 -3.46 -0.74 9.21
N PRO A 123 -2.60 -0.79 10.24
CA PRO A 123 -1.17 -0.91 10.07
C PRO A 123 -0.71 -2.28 9.53
N LYS A 124 -1.59 -3.29 9.53
CA LYS A 124 -1.34 -4.58 8.85
C LYS A 124 -1.16 -4.39 7.35
N GLN A 125 -1.84 -3.42 6.75
CA GLN A 125 -1.81 -3.22 5.30
C GLN A 125 -0.42 -2.80 4.79
N ILE A 126 0.49 -2.30 5.63
CA ILE A 126 1.85 -1.88 5.21
C ILE A 126 2.59 -2.94 4.39
N PHE A 127 2.32 -4.23 4.63
CA PHE A 127 2.96 -5.34 3.94
C PHE A 127 2.26 -5.78 2.65
N THR A 128 1.05 -5.28 2.41
CA THR A 128 0.20 -5.61 1.25
C THR A 128 -0.23 -4.38 0.46
N LEU A 129 0.18 -3.17 0.86
CA LEU A 129 -0.16 -1.90 0.21
C LEU A 129 0.13 -1.94 -1.29
N TYR A 130 1.26 -2.53 -1.67
CA TYR A 130 1.69 -2.63 -3.07
C TYR A 130 0.77 -3.50 -3.96
N GLU A 131 -0.11 -4.32 -3.38
CA GLU A 131 -0.96 -5.27 -4.12
C GLU A 131 -2.09 -4.55 -4.89
N LYS A 132 -2.50 -3.35 -4.45
CA LYS A 132 -3.57 -2.53 -5.06
C LYS A 132 -3.17 -1.07 -5.07
N ASP A 133 -3.67 -0.30 -6.03
CA ASP A 133 -3.66 1.18 -6.03
C ASP A 133 -2.28 1.89 -6.00
N TYR A 134 -1.16 1.15 -5.94
CA TYR A 134 0.19 1.70 -5.96
C TYR A 134 0.99 1.25 -7.18
N LYS A 135 1.79 2.18 -7.72
CA LYS A 135 2.86 1.88 -8.67
C LYS A 135 4.16 1.67 -7.89
N TYR A 136 4.89 0.62 -8.21
CA TYR A 136 6.17 0.29 -7.57
C TYR A 136 7.27 0.10 -8.61
N GLN A 137 8.49 0.51 -8.23
CA GLN A 137 9.68 0.44 -9.08
C GLN A 137 10.91 0.14 -8.22
N LEU A 138 11.79 -0.72 -8.72
CA LEU A 138 13.07 -1.01 -8.08
C LEU A 138 14.04 0.14 -8.39
N ILE A 139 14.39 0.92 -7.38
CA ILE A 139 15.32 2.06 -7.52
C ILE A 139 16.77 1.58 -7.56
N SER A 140 17.12 0.64 -6.67
CA SER A 140 18.42 -0.03 -6.65
C SER A 140 18.33 -1.36 -5.90
N GLN A 141 19.23 -2.28 -6.22
CA GLN A 141 19.42 -3.53 -5.49
C GLN A 141 20.93 -3.72 -5.30
N SER A 142 21.38 -3.79 -4.05
CA SER A 142 22.77 -4.06 -3.65
C SER A 142 23.13 -5.52 -3.85
#